data_AF-A0A661MRA7-F1
#
_entry.id   AF-A0A661MRA7-F1
#
_cell.length_a   1.000
_cell.length_b   1.000
_cell.length_c   1.000
_cell.angle_alpha   90.00
_cell.angle_beta   90.00
_cell.angle_gamma   90.00
#
_symmetry.space_group_name_H-M   'P 1'
#
loop_
_entity.id
_entity.type
_entity.pdbx_description
1 polymer ?
#
loop_
_entity_poly.entity_id
_entity_poly.type
_entity_poly.pdbx_seq_one_letter_code
_entity_poly.pdbx_strand_id
1 'polypeptide(L)'
;QCLESGHQAIVFLNRRGFSPSVRCAACGAVAECPACSVALTEHRGQGALRCHYCDFHRAVAIPCPACGSAEYKRIGVGTEQLEQSIDESFPKARVARLDRDTASGDGVEAVLDRLRTGEIDVLVGTQMVTKGHDIAAVTLVGVALADQSLAFPDFRASERTFQLLAQVAGRAGRADTPGKVILQTYQPDHPAVRLAAQHDYESFYAEEIRDREEVGYPPFTRLVSVRVHAGAEADARSATQLLADVARQHQAVADGAVQVLGPAPAPLVRLRGRYHYRLLLKSPDRKLLRNVTAHLAARIDQGLPPTHVTLDIDPL
;
A
#
# COMPACT_ATOMS: atom_id res chain seq x y z
N GLN A 1 2.86 -28.21 15.39
CA GLN A 1 1.59 -28.73 14.83
C GLN A 1 1.67 -28.92 13.32
N CYS A 2 1.51 -27.88 12.49
CA CYS A 2 1.55 -28.02 11.01
C CYS A 2 2.77 -28.83 10.51
N LEU A 3 3.97 -28.40 10.90
CA LEU A 3 5.23 -29.05 10.52
C LEU A 3 5.40 -30.45 11.11
N GLU A 4 4.92 -30.67 12.34
CA GLU A 4 4.97 -32.00 12.99
C GLU A 4 4.11 -33.03 12.28
N SER A 5 3.02 -32.57 11.64
CA SER A 5 2.15 -33.41 10.80
C SER A 5 2.64 -33.55 9.37
N GLY A 6 3.83 -33.01 9.03
CA GLY A 6 4.39 -33.06 7.68
C GLY A 6 3.67 -32.17 6.66
N HIS A 7 2.83 -31.23 7.11
CA HIS A 7 2.14 -30.29 6.24
C HIS A 7 2.93 -28.98 6.09
N GLN A 8 2.62 -28.22 5.04
CA GLN A 8 3.30 -26.98 4.71
C GLN A 8 2.52 -25.75 5.18
N ALA A 9 3.26 -24.66 5.38
CA ALA A 9 2.72 -23.37 5.80
C ALA A 9 3.10 -22.24 4.83
N ILE A 10 2.23 -21.23 4.73
CA ILE A 10 2.54 -19.94 4.12
C ILE A 10 2.54 -18.88 5.21
N VAL A 11 3.57 -18.04 5.25
CA VAL A 11 3.62 -16.84 6.09
C VAL A 11 3.64 -15.61 5.18
N PHE A 12 2.51 -14.91 5.17
CA PHE A 12 2.27 -13.78 4.30
C PHE A 12 2.52 -12.46 5.03
N LEU A 13 3.22 -11.55 4.36
CA LEU A 13 3.40 -10.17 4.80
C LEU A 13 2.88 -9.20 3.73
N ASN A 14 1.96 -8.32 4.12
CA ASN A 14 1.47 -7.29 3.24
C ASN A 14 2.51 -6.15 3.10
N ARG A 15 3.31 -6.16 2.03
CA ARG A 15 4.23 -5.04 1.71
C ARG A 15 3.61 -3.92 0.85
N ARG A 16 2.33 -3.98 0.47
CA ARG A 16 1.76 -2.92 -0.41
C ARG A 16 1.67 -1.59 0.35
N GLY A 17 2.34 -0.57 -0.18
CA GLY A 17 2.30 0.80 0.36
C GLY A 17 3.27 1.08 1.52
N PHE A 18 4.00 0.07 2.01
CA PHE A 18 4.89 0.20 3.15
C PHE A 18 6.17 -0.59 2.90
N SER A 19 7.30 0.12 2.89
CA SER A 19 8.62 -0.50 2.86
C SER A 19 9.22 -0.48 4.26
N PRO A 20 10.00 -1.52 4.64
CA PRO A 20 10.89 -1.43 5.77
C PRO A 20 11.70 -0.14 5.65
N SER A 21 11.63 0.67 6.69
CA SER A 21 12.32 1.96 6.77
C SER A 21 13.53 1.82 7.67
N VAL A 22 14.46 2.76 7.55
CA VAL A 22 15.62 2.83 8.42
C VAL A 22 15.48 4.04 9.32
N ARG A 23 15.75 3.88 10.61
CA ARG A 23 15.67 4.95 11.62
C ARG A 23 16.97 5.01 12.41
N CYS A 24 17.42 6.21 12.76
CA CYS A 24 18.56 6.39 13.65
C CYS A 24 18.29 5.75 15.01
N ALA A 25 19.22 4.95 15.53
CA ALA A 25 19.07 4.28 16.82
C ALA A 25 19.11 5.28 18.00
N ALA A 26 19.90 6.35 17.88
CA ALA A 26 20.09 7.36 18.92
C ALA A 26 18.95 8.36 19.04
N CYS A 27 18.63 9.12 17.98
CA CYS A 27 17.61 10.18 18.06
C CYS A 27 16.25 9.77 17.50
N GLY A 28 16.21 8.67 16.75
CA GLY A 28 14.99 8.18 16.15
C GLY A 28 14.48 8.87 14.89
N ALA A 29 15.29 9.70 14.25
CA ALA A 29 14.97 10.24 12.93
C ALA A 29 14.91 9.12 11.87
N VAL A 30 13.90 9.14 11.00
CA VAL A 30 13.81 8.24 9.84
C VAL A 30 14.81 8.70 8.77
N ALA A 31 15.51 7.75 8.15
CA ALA A 31 16.37 8.01 7.01
C ALA A 31 15.50 8.24 5.77
N GLU A 32 15.27 9.49 5.43
CA GLU A 32 14.41 9.88 4.32
C GLU A 32 15.18 10.21 3.05
N CYS A 33 14.52 10.11 1.89
CA CYS A 33 15.08 10.54 0.64
C CYS A 33 15.07 12.08 0.52
N PRO A 34 16.18 12.72 0.13
CA PRO A 34 16.22 14.18 -0.04
C PRO A 34 15.34 14.67 -1.20
N ALA A 35 14.96 13.78 -2.13
CA ALA A 35 14.16 14.10 -3.30
C ALA A 35 12.74 13.53 -3.26
N CYS A 36 12.43 12.64 -2.32
CA CYS A 36 11.12 12.00 -2.18
C CYS A 36 10.73 12.00 -0.71
N SER A 37 9.51 12.39 -0.34
CA SER A 37 9.04 12.36 1.06
C SER A 37 8.70 10.94 1.50
N VAL A 38 9.68 10.05 1.39
CA VAL A 38 9.60 8.61 1.68
C VAL A 38 10.84 8.19 2.44
N ALA A 39 10.69 7.18 3.27
CA ALA A 39 11.82 6.51 3.91
C ALA A 39 12.67 5.75 2.88
N LEU A 40 13.98 5.72 3.12
CA LEU A 40 14.93 4.86 2.43
C LEU A 40 14.85 3.43 2.96
N THR A 41 15.08 2.46 2.08
CA THR A 41 15.16 1.04 2.41
C THR A 41 16.62 0.58 2.33
N GLU A 42 17.07 -0.24 3.27
CA GLU A 42 18.43 -0.77 3.29
C GLU A 42 18.56 -2.05 2.45
N HIS A 43 19.56 -2.08 1.58
CA HIS A 43 19.97 -3.22 0.77
C HIS A 43 21.27 -3.82 1.35
N ARG A 44 21.17 -4.90 2.15
CA ARG A 44 22.30 -5.45 2.93
C ARG A 44 23.49 -5.85 2.06
N GLY A 45 23.22 -6.55 0.95
CA GLY A 45 24.25 -7.02 0.04
C GLY A 45 25.09 -5.90 -0.60
N GLN A 46 24.62 -4.65 -0.53
CA GLN A 46 25.28 -3.47 -1.09
C GLN A 46 25.71 -2.46 -0.02
N GLY A 47 25.41 -2.68 1.26
CA GLY A 47 25.71 -1.73 2.33
C GLY A 47 25.10 -0.33 2.13
N ALA A 48 23.96 -0.25 1.42
CA ALA A 48 23.39 1.00 0.92
C ALA A 48 21.92 1.19 1.30
N LEU A 49 21.54 2.43 1.57
CA LEU A 49 20.17 2.90 1.68
C LEU A 49 19.70 3.38 0.32
N ARG A 50 18.56 2.91 -0.18
CA ARG A 50 18.02 3.24 -1.50
C ARG A 50 16.57 3.74 -1.44
N CYS A 51 16.28 4.74 -2.25
CA CYS A 51 14.93 5.17 -2.59
C CYS A 51 14.47 4.42 -3.84
N HIS A 52 13.40 3.64 -3.73
CA HIS A 52 12.84 2.90 -4.87
C HIS A 52 12.05 3.76 -5.86
N TYR A 53 11.78 5.03 -5.52
CA TYR A 53 11.04 5.94 -6.41
C TYR A 53 11.95 6.72 -7.35
N CYS A 54 13.13 7.16 -6.89
CA CYS A 54 14.04 8.01 -7.65
C CYS A 54 15.46 7.46 -7.77
N ASP A 55 15.71 6.22 -7.33
CA ASP A 55 17.01 5.55 -7.35
C ASP A 55 18.14 6.26 -6.59
N PHE A 56 17.79 7.28 -5.78
CA PHE A 56 18.73 7.87 -4.84
C PHE A 56 19.26 6.79 -3.91
N HIS A 57 20.58 6.72 -3.76
CA HIS A 57 21.22 5.80 -2.85
C HIS A 57 22.34 6.49 -2.07
N ARG A 58 22.60 6.00 -0.86
CA ARG A 58 23.70 6.45 -0.02
C ARG A 58 24.22 5.31 0.84
N ALA A 59 25.49 5.34 1.23
CA ALA A 59 26.04 4.32 2.13
C ALA A 59 25.35 4.39 3.51
N VAL A 60 25.13 3.23 4.14
CA VAL A 60 24.55 3.14 5.49
C VAL A 60 25.45 3.84 6.53
N ALA A 61 26.76 3.81 6.32
CA ALA A 61 27.76 4.42 7.20
C ALA A 61 27.70 5.96 7.28
N ILE A 62 26.90 6.64 6.45
CA ILE A 62 26.77 8.10 6.51
C ILE A 62 25.97 8.48 7.77
N PRO A 63 26.54 9.30 8.68
CA PRO A 63 25.88 9.69 9.92
C PRO A 63 24.49 10.30 9.74
N CYS A 64 23.67 10.16 10.78
CA CYS A 64 22.34 10.74 10.87
C CYS A 64 22.42 12.26 10.73
N PRO A 65 21.74 12.88 9.75
CA PRO A 65 21.80 14.33 9.56
C PRO A 65 21.18 15.10 10.74
N ALA A 66 20.35 14.45 11.56
CA ALA A 66 19.69 15.07 12.69
C ALA A 66 20.53 15.07 13.99
N CYS A 67 21.45 14.10 14.18
CA CYS A 67 22.20 13.99 15.44
C CYS A 67 23.66 13.53 15.32
N GLY A 68 24.15 13.24 14.10
CA GLY A 68 25.53 12.79 13.86
C GLY A 68 25.84 11.34 14.25
N SER A 69 24.87 10.57 14.78
CA SER A 69 25.08 9.14 15.06
C SER A 69 25.18 8.32 13.76
N ALA A 70 26.14 7.41 13.66
CA ALA A 70 26.26 6.46 12.56
C ALA A 70 25.38 5.20 12.76
N GLU A 71 24.67 5.10 13.90
CA GLU A 71 23.86 3.94 14.22
C GLU A 71 22.45 4.09 13.66
N TYR A 72 22.10 3.16 12.77
CA TYR A 72 20.75 3.02 12.23
C TYR A 72 20.20 1.63 12.52
N LYS A 73 18.90 1.56 12.74
CA LYS A 73 18.11 0.34 12.91
C LYS A 73 17.00 0.28 11.87
N ARG A 74 16.70 -0.91 11.36
CA ARG A 74 15.52 -1.13 10.52
C ARG A 74 14.25 -1.06 11.37
N ILE A 75 13.21 -0.49 10.79
CA ILE A 75 11.85 -0.49 11.33
C ILE A 75 10.90 -1.04 10.28
N GLY A 76 10.04 -1.93 10.74
CA GLY A 76 9.14 -2.70 9.91
C GLY A 76 9.62 -4.13 9.77
N VAL A 77 8.67 -5.05 9.82
CA VAL A 77 8.93 -6.46 9.60
C VAL A 77 9.11 -6.65 8.10
N GLY A 78 10.27 -7.15 7.69
CA GLY A 78 10.54 -7.57 6.31
C GLY A 78 10.28 -9.07 6.13
N THR A 79 10.14 -9.51 4.90
CA THR A 79 10.11 -10.95 4.57
C THR A 79 11.39 -11.66 5.03
N GLU A 80 12.56 -11.00 4.93
CA GLU A 80 13.84 -11.49 5.49
C GLU A 80 13.80 -11.68 7.01
N GLN A 81 13.15 -10.76 7.73
CA GLN A 81 13.07 -10.84 9.19
C GLN A 81 12.10 -11.94 9.63
N LEU A 82 11.00 -12.12 8.89
CA LEU A 82 10.07 -13.24 9.12
C LEU A 82 10.75 -14.58 8.84
N GLU A 83 11.47 -14.69 7.73
CA GLU A 83 12.28 -15.86 7.39
C GLU A 83 13.26 -16.20 8.52
N GLN A 84 14.07 -15.23 8.94
CA GLN A 84 15.01 -15.41 10.05
C GLN A 84 14.31 -15.85 11.35
N SER A 85 13.19 -15.23 11.72
CA SER A 85 12.45 -15.61 12.94
C SER A 85 11.86 -17.03 12.84
N ILE A 86 11.47 -17.47 11.65
CA ILE A 86 10.98 -18.83 11.41
C ILE A 86 12.14 -19.82 11.47
N ASP A 87 13.28 -19.52 10.85
CA ASP A 87 14.48 -20.37 10.91
C ASP A 87 14.98 -20.56 12.35
N GLU A 88 15.02 -19.48 13.14
CA GLU A 88 15.40 -19.52 14.56
C GLU A 88 14.41 -20.36 15.40
N SER A 89 13.11 -20.26 15.11
CA SER A 89 12.06 -20.97 15.84
C SER A 89 11.89 -22.42 15.40
N PHE A 90 12.17 -22.72 14.14
CA PHE A 90 12.01 -24.03 13.51
C PHE A 90 13.25 -24.42 12.70
N PRO A 91 14.41 -24.70 13.34
CA PRO A 91 15.69 -24.88 12.64
C PRO A 91 15.77 -26.08 11.68
N LYS A 92 14.77 -26.97 11.72
CA LYS A 92 14.67 -28.15 10.84
C LYS A 92 13.77 -27.91 9.63
N ALA A 93 13.00 -26.82 9.61
CA ALA A 93 12.08 -26.51 8.52
C ALA A 93 12.85 -25.97 7.33
N ARG A 94 12.48 -26.39 6.12
CA ARG A 94 13.02 -25.85 4.87
C ARG A 94 12.22 -24.60 4.52
N VAL A 95 12.78 -23.43 4.82
CA VAL A 95 12.12 -22.14 4.57
C VAL A 95 12.56 -21.60 3.21
N ALA A 96 11.64 -20.97 2.50
CA ALA A 96 11.94 -20.23 1.27
C ALA A 96 11.19 -18.90 1.24
N ARG A 97 11.73 -17.93 0.49
CA ARG A 97 11.16 -16.58 0.35
C ARG A 97 10.73 -16.27 -1.07
N LEU A 98 9.49 -15.82 -1.23
CA LEU A 98 8.91 -15.38 -2.50
C LEU A 98 8.42 -13.93 -2.44
N ASP A 99 9.29 -13.01 -2.84
CA ASP A 99 8.99 -11.60 -3.01
C ASP A 99 9.64 -11.03 -4.28
N ARG A 100 9.39 -9.74 -4.54
CA ARG A 100 9.85 -9.08 -5.77
C ARG A 100 11.38 -9.13 -5.94
N ASP A 101 12.13 -9.17 -4.84
CA ASP A 101 13.59 -9.13 -4.85
C ASP A 101 14.17 -10.54 -5.10
N THR A 102 13.50 -11.60 -4.64
CA THR A 102 13.92 -13.00 -4.90
C THR A 102 13.42 -13.57 -6.23
N ALA A 103 12.31 -13.05 -6.77
CA ALA A 103 11.70 -13.51 -8.02
C ALA A 103 12.59 -13.37 -9.27
N SER A 104 13.59 -12.48 -9.26
CA SER A 104 14.51 -12.26 -10.38
C SER A 104 15.61 -13.32 -10.52
N GLY A 105 15.86 -14.13 -9.49
CA GLY A 105 16.90 -15.16 -9.50
C GLY A 105 16.36 -16.53 -9.92
N ASP A 106 15.65 -17.19 -9.01
CA ASP A 106 15.17 -18.58 -9.20
C ASP A 106 13.90 -18.67 -10.07
N GLY A 107 13.24 -17.54 -10.35
CA GLY A 107 11.95 -17.50 -11.02
C GLY A 107 10.80 -17.94 -10.11
N VAL A 108 9.66 -17.24 -10.20
CA VAL A 108 8.49 -17.48 -9.33
C VAL A 108 7.99 -18.92 -9.42
N GLU A 109 7.95 -19.49 -10.62
CA GLU A 109 7.41 -20.85 -10.84
C GLU A 109 8.28 -21.93 -10.19
N ALA A 110 9.61 -21.80 -10.23
CA ALA A 110 10.51 -22.80 -9.64
C ALA A 110 10.34 -22.89 -8.12
N VAL A 111 10.16 -21.75 -7.44
CA VAL A 111 9.90 -21.73 -5.99
C VAL A 111 8.54 -22.37 -5.67
N LEU A 112 7.53 -22.12 -6.49
CA LEU A 112 6.21 -22.71 -6.33
C LEU A 112 6.22 -24.22 -6.62
N ASP A 113 7.00 -24.67 -7.61
CA ASP A 113 7.19 -26.09 -7.91
C ASP A 113 7.86 -26.81 -6.74
N ARG A 114 8.92 -26.23 -6.18
CA ARG A 114 9.57 -26.76 -4.96
C ARG A 114 8.60 -26.83 -3.77
N LEU A 115 7.69 -25.88 -3.67
CA LEU A 115 6.63 -25.95 -2.66
C LEU A 115 5.66 -27.09 -2.99
N ARG A 116 5.23 -27.27 -4.23
CA ARG A 116 4.36 -28.38 -4.65
C ARG A 116 4.99 -29.76 -4.46
N THR A 117 6.30 -29.89 -4.70
CA THR A 117 7.03 -31.17 -4.54
C THR A 117 7.38 -31.50 -3.09
N GLY A 118 7.06 -30.62 -2.15
CA GLY A 118 7.37 -30.85 -0.74
C GLY A 118 8.83 -30.59 -0.39
N GLU A 119 9.56 -29.80 -1.18
CA GLU A 119 10.95 -29.40 -0.89
C GLU A 119 11.04 -28.18 0.03
N ILE A 120 9.94 -27.44 0.19
CA ILE A 120 9.80 -26.28 1.07
C ILE A 120 8.74 -26.59 2.11
N ASP A 121 9.02 -26.40 3.39
CA ASP A 121 8.04 -26.60 4.47
C ASP A 121 7.28 -25.30 4.78
N VAL A 122 7.97 -24.16 4.68
CA VAL A 122 7.40 -22.83 4.95
C VAL A 122 7.76 -21.86 3.83
N LEU A 123 6.74 -21.29 3.19
CA LEU A 123 6.92 -20.23 2.21
C LEU A 123 6.61 -18.87 2.85
N VAL A 124 7.63 -18.02 2.99
CA VAL A 124 7.47 -16.62 3.38
C VAL A 124 7.28 -15.78 2.13
N GLY A 125 6.25 -14.94 2.06
CA GLY A 125 6.10 -14.12 0.87
C GLY A 125 5.12 -12.96 0.98
N THR A 126 5.02 -12.26 -0.15
CA THR A 126 4.12 -11.12 -0.33
C THR A 126 3.01 -11.48 -1.30
N GLN A 127 2.37 -10.49 -1.93
CA GLN A 127 1.23 -10.66 -2.86
C GLN A 127 1.49 -11.56 -4.08
N MET A 128 2.73 -11.97 -4.32
CA MET A 128 3.02 -12.95 -5.37
C MET A 128 2.53 -14.36 -5.00
N VAL A 129 2.51 -14.69 -3.70
CA VAL A 129 2.04 -15.99 -3.20
C VAL A 129 0.53 -16.18 -3.42
N THR A 130 -0.23 -15.08 -3.56
CA THR A 130 -1.70 -15.12 -3.59
C THR A 130 -2.31 -15.21 -5.00
N LYS A 131 -1.50 -15.10 -6.06
CA LYS A 131 -1.98 -15.10 -7.45
C LYS A 131 -2.07 -16.51 -8.01
N GLY A 132 -3.22 -16.93 -8.54
CA GLY A 132 -3.36 -17.95 -9.61
C GLY A 132 -2.79 -19.37 -9.41
N HIS A 133 -2.06 -19.66 -8.34
CA HIS A 133 -1.34 -20.92 -8.16
C HIS A 133 -2.09 -21.82 -7.19
N ASP A 134 -2.35 -23.04 -7.62
CA ASP A 134 -2.86 -24.08 -6.74
C ASP A 134 -1.69 -24.73 -5.98
N ILE A 135 -1.75 -24.70 -4.65
CA ILE A 135 -0.67 -25.18 -3.78
C ILE A 135 -1.27 -26.23 -2.85
N ALA A 136 -1.06 -27.51 -3.21
CA ALA A 136 -1.90 -28.58 -2.73
C ALA A 136 -1.72 -28.99 -1.26
N ALA A 137 -0.56 -28.73 -0.66
CA ALA A 137 -0.18 -29.25 0.64
C ALA A 137 -0.10 -28.19 1.76
N VAL A 138 -0.65 -26.98 1.52
CA VAL A 138 -0.68 -25.92 2.53
C VAL A 138 -1.90 -26.06 3.44
N THR A 139 -1.65 -26.30 4.72
CA THR A 139 -2.71 -26.42 5.75
C THR A 139 -2.72 -25.25 6.73
N LEU A 140 -1.67 -24.42 6.71
CA LEU A 140 -1.57 -23.25 7.59
C LEU A 140 -1.20 -22.01 6.78
N VAL A 141 -1.95 -20.93 6.99
CA VAL A 141 -1.60 -19.60 6.48
C VAL A 141 -1.54 -18.62 7.64
N GLY A 142 -0.37 -18.03 7.87
CA GLY A 142 -0.17 -16.93 8.80
C GLY A 142 -0.10 -15.61 8.06
N VAL A 143 -0.87 -14.61 8.48
CA VAL A 143 -0.79 -13.24 7.96
C VAL A 143 -0.18 -12.34 9.03
N ALA A 144 1.03 -11.86 8.78
CA ALA A 144 1.68 -10.86 9.62
C ALA A 144 1.18 -9.45 9.25
N LEU A 145 0.89 -8.64 10.26
CA LEU A 145 0.45 -7.24 10.10
C LEU A 145 -0.76 -7.11 9.15
N ALA A 146 -1.82 -7.87 9.44
CA ALA A 146 -3.03 -7.99 8.62
C ALA A 146 -3.75 -6.64 8.39
N ASP A 147 -3.57 -5.68 9.29
CA ASP A 147 -4.20 -4.36 9.30
C ASP A 147 -3.36 -3.25 8.66
N GLN A 148 -2.17 -3.55 8.16
CA GLN A 148 -1.24 -2.53 7.67
C GLN A 148 -1.81 -1.69 6.52
N SER A 149 -2.65 -2.27 5.66
CA SER A 149 -3.30 -1.54 4.56
C SER A 149 -4.41 -0.59 5.01
N LEU A 150 -4.96 -0.76 6.22
CA LEU A 150 -5.97 0.15 6.79
C LEU A 150 -5.40 1.54 7.09
N ALA A 151 -4.09 1.64 7.32
CA ALA A 151 -3.41 2.91 7.56
C ALA A 151 -3.19 3.74 6.29
N PHE A 152 -3.51 3.21 5.10
CA PHE A 152 -3.35 3.94 3.85
C PHE A 152 -4.49 4.97 3.69
N PRO A 153 -4.20 6.24 3.37
CA PRO A 153 -5.19 7.32 3.29
C PRO A 153 -6.01 7.26 1.98
N ASP A 154 -6.77 6.18 1.83
CA ASP A 154 -7.65 5.85 0.71
C ASP A 154 -8.95 5.28 1.29
N PHE A 155 -10.10 5.75 0.80
CA PHE A 155 -11.40 5.29 1.27
C PHE A 155 -11.62 3.79 0.97
N ARG A 156 -10.87 3.21 0.03
CA ARG A 156 -10.91 1.78 -0.31
C ARG A 156 -9.98 0.92 0.55
N ALA A 157 -9.33 1.48 1.57
CA ALA A 157 -8.39 0.75 2.41
C ALA A 157 -9.03 -0.47 3.11
N SER A 158 -10.26 -0.31 3.62
CA SER A 158 -11.05 -1.39 4.22
C SER A 158 -11.33 -2.51 3.22
N GLU A 159 -11.94 -2.19 2.07
CA GLU A 159 -12.19 -3.13 0.97
C GLU A 159 -10.94 -3.89 0.54
N ARG A 160 -9.83 -3.19 0.29
CA ARG A 160 -8.57 -3.80 -0.14
C ARG A 160 -7.98 -4.73 0.93
N THR A 161 -8.12 -4.36 2.19
CA THR A 161 -7.69 -5.19 3.32
C THR A 161 -8.52 -6.47 3.37
N PHE A 162 -9.84 -6.37 3.34
CA PHE A 162 -10.73 -7.53 3.32
C PHE A 162 -10.40 -8.47 2.14
N GLN A 163 -10.32 -7.93 0.92
CA GLN A 163 -10.01 -8.71 -0.28
C GLN A 163 -8.68 -9.47 -0.15
N LEU A 164 -7.66 -8.81 0.39
CA LEU A 164 -6.36 -9.43 0.60
C LEU A 164 -6.43 -10.56 1.62
N LEU A 165 -7.06 -10.31 2.77
CA LEU A 165 -7.17 -11.29 3.84
C LEU A 165 -8.01 -12.49 3.42
N ALA A 166 -9.15 -12.26 2.77
CA ALA A 166 -10.00 -13.33 2.22
C ALA A 166 -9.27 -14.15 1.15
N GLN A 167 -8.53 -13.49 0.25
CA GLN A 167 -7.75 -14.19 -0.78
C GLN A 167 -6.63 -15.05 -0.18
N VAL A 168 -5.94 -14.53 0.84
CA VAL A 168 -4.86 -15.25 1.52
C VAL A 168 -5.42 -16.40 2.35
N ALA A 169 -6.55 -16.19 3.04
CA ALA A 169 -7.22 -17.20 3.84
C ALA A 169 -7.72 -18.37 2.98
N GLY A 170 -8.22 -18.10 1.77
CA GLY A 170 -8.61 -19.13 0.79
C GLY A 170 -7.46 -19.99 0.25
N ARG A 171 -6.21 -19.76 0.67
CA ARG A 171 -5.06 -20.61 0.34
C ARG A 171 -4.79 -21.71 1.37
N ALA A 172 -5.46 -21.69 2.52
CA ALA A 172 -5.32 -22.74 3.51
C ALA A 172 -6.37 -23.84 3.30
N GLY A 173 -5.92 -25.09 3.21
CA GLY A 173 -6.80 -26.27 3.25
C GLY A 173 -7.39 -26.71 1.91
N ARG A 174 -7.98 -27.90 1.92
CA ARG A 174 -8.72 -28.55 0.82
C ARG A 174 -9.90 -29.37 1.37
N ALA A 175 -10.71 -29.96 0.48
CA ALA A 175 -11.85 -30.79 0.83
C ALA A 175 -11.55 -31.90 1.87
N ASP A 176 -10.34 -32.49 1.83
CA ASP A 176 -9.96 -33.61 2.70
C ASP A 176 -9.15 -33.21 3.95
N THR A 177 -8.54 -32.01 3.95
CA THR A 177 -7.70 -31.55 5.07
C THR A 177 -8.05 -30.10 5.44
N PRO A 178 -8.58 -29.85 6.65
CA PRO A 178 -8.98 -28.53 7.08
C PRO A 178 -7.77 -27.59 7.16
N GLY A 179 -7.91 -26.41 6.55
CA GLY A 179 -6.93 -25.34 6.66
C GLY A 179 -7.12 -24.52 7.93
N LYS A 180 -6.02 -23.97 8.46
CA LYS A 180 -6.03 -22.99 9.54
C LYS A 180 -5.44 -21.67 9.04
N VAL A 181 -6.09 -20.57 9.38
CA VAL A 181 -5.62 -19.21 9.07
C VAL A 181 -5.40 -18.47 10.38
N ILE A 182 -4.27 -17.79 10.51
CA ILE A 182 -3.91 -16.98 11.68
C ILE A 182 -3.65 -15.56 11.19
N LEU A 183 -4.44 -14.60 11.69
CA LEU A 183 -4.26 -13.19 11.39
C LEU A 183 -3.62 -12.49 12.58
N GLN A 184 -2.43 -11.93 12.41
CA GLN A 184 -1.80 -11.05 13.40
C GLN A 184 -2.15 -9.61 13.05
N THR A 185 -2.85 -8.93 13.96
CA THR A 185 -3.41 -7.58 13.75
C THR A 185 -3.34 -6.78 15.04
N TYR A 186 -3.19 -5.46 14.94
CA TYR A 186 -3.40 -4.54 16.07
C TYR A 186 -4.86 -4.06 16.16
N GLN A 187 -5.66 -4.31 15.12
CA GLN A 187 -7.07 -3.92 15.02
C GLN A 187 -7.95 -5.17 14.82
N PRO A 188 -8.09 -6.05 15.83
CA PRO A 188 -8.88 -7.28 15.70
C PRO A 188 -10.38 -7.03 15.50
N ASP A 189 -10.89 -5.90 16.00
CA ASP A 189 -12.31 -5.56 15.93
C ASP A 189 -12.71 -4.86 14.62
N HIS A 190 -11.74 -4.45 13.79
CA HIS A 190 -12.03 -3.77 12.53
C HIS A 190 -12.85 -4.69 11.60
N PRO A 191 -13.94 -4.23 10.97
CA PRO A 191 -14.82 -5.06 10.14
C PRO A 191 -14.08 -5.86 9.07
N ALA A 192 -13.18 -5.22 8.32
CA ALA A 192 -12.35 -5.87 7.30
C ALA A 192 -11.52 -7.06 7.82
N VAL A 193 -11.10 -7.05 9.09
CA VAL A 193 -10.29 -8.13 9.69
C VAL A 193 -11.19 -9.21 10.27
N ARG A 194 -12.16 -8.81 11.10
CA ARG A 194 -13.10 -9.72 11.76
C ARG A 194 -13.92 -10.54 10.77
N LEU A 195 -14.47 -9.89 9.74
CA LEU A 195 -15.30 -10.55 8.73
C LEU A 195 -14.47 -11.36 7.73
N ALA A 196 -13.23 -10.93 7.42
CA ALA A 196 -12.33 -11.75 6.62
C ALA A 196 -11.92 -13.04 7.34
N ALA A 197 -11.69 -12.98 8.66
CA ALA A 197 -11.42 -14.18 9.47
C ALA A 197 -12.57 -15.20 9.43
N GLN A 198 -13.80 -14.73 9.22
CA GLN A 198 -15.02 -15.54 9.14
C GLN A 198 -15.39 -15.92 7.70
N HIS A 199 -14.65 -15.44 6.70
CA HIS A 199 -15.01 -15.51 5.28
C HIS A 199 -16.42 -14.94 4.97
N ASP A 200 -16.89 -13.98 5.76
CA ASP A 200 -18.22 -13.38 5.62
C ASP A 200 -18.16 -12.14 4.71
N TYR A 201 -18.19 -12.38 3.40
CA TYR A 201 -18.22 -11.33 2.39
C TYR A 201 -19.53 -10.54 2.40
N GLU A 202 -20.67 -11.20 2.62
CA GLU A 202 -21.98 -10.56 2.53
C GLU A 202 -22.17 -9.50 3.62
N SER A 203 -21.81 -9.82 4.87
CA SER A 203 -21.84 -8.85 5.96
C SER A 203 -20.84 -7.73 5.73
N PHE A 204 -19.63 -8.05 5.24
CA PHE A 204 -18.62 -7.04 4.95
C PHE A 204 -19.11 -6.04 3.89
N TYR A 205 -19.68 -6.56 2.80
CA TYR A 205 -20.24 -5.73 1.75
C TYR A 205 -21.38 -4.85 2.26
N ALA A 206 -22.31 -5.41 3.05
CA ALA A 206 -23.46 -4.67 3.58
C ALA A 206 -23.07 -3.53 4.54
N GLU A 207 -21.97 -3.67 5.27
CA GLU A 207 -21.41 -2.63 6.15
C GLU A 207 -20.65 -1.58 5.32
N GLU A 208 -19.68 -2.01 4.50
CA GLU A 208 -18.84 -1.13 3.68
C GLU A 208 -19.66 -0.27 2.70
N ILE A 209 -20.70 -0.84 2.09
CA ILE A 209 -21.53 -0.11 1.13
C ILE A 209 -22.40 0.95 1.82
N ARG A 210 -22.86 0.70 3.05
CA ARG A 210 -23.63 1.66 3.83
C ARG A 210 -22.77 2.85 4.25
N ASP A 211 -21.57 2.57 4.75
CA ASP A 211 -20.62 3.61 5.14
C ASP A 211 -20.27 4.49 3.93
N ARG A 212 -20.03 3.88 2.76
CA ARG A 212 -19.80 4.60 1.50
C ARG A 212 -20.98 5.46 1.09
N GLU A 213 -22.21 5.02 1.31
CA GLU A 213 -23.40 5.83 1.01
C GLU A 213 -23.48 7.05 1.93
N GLU A 214 -23.29 6.85 3.24
CA GLU A 214 -23.39 7.88 4.27
C GLU A 214 -22.37 9.01 4.05
N VAL A 215 -21.10 8.65 3.82
CA VAL A 215 -20.06 9.65 3.51
C VAL A 215 -19.99 9.97 2.02
N GLY A 216 -20.87 9.40 1.21
CA GLY A 216 -21.05 9.65 -0.21
C GLY A 216 -19.85 9.32 -1.09
N TYR A 217 -19.12 8.23 -0.88
CA TYR A 217 -18.06 7.76 -1.79
C TYR A 217 -18.59 6.84 -2.90
N PRO A 218 -17.79 6.53 -3.95
CA PRO A 218 -18.16 5.53 -4.93
C PRO A 218 -18.59 4.21 -4.28
N PRO A 219 -19.66 3.56 -4.78
CA PRO A 219 -20.26 3.78 -6.10
C PRO A 219 -21.36 4.87 -6.17
N PHE A 220 -21.76 5.47 -5.04
CA PHE A 220 -22.86 6.44 -4.95
C PHE A 220 -22.54 7.81 -5.55
N THR A 221 -21.26 8.17 -5.55
CA THR A 221 -20.77 9.36 -6.25
C THR A 221 -19.73 9.02 -7.29
N ARG A 222 -19.39 10.02 -8.10
CA ARG A 222 -18.22 10.03 -8.99
C ARG A 222 -17.17 10.98 -8.44
N LEU A 223 -15.92 10.70 -8.78
CA LEU A 223 -14.77 11.44 -8.29
C LEU A 223 -13.93 11.92 -9.47
N VAL A 224 -13.37 13.13 -9.37
CA VAL A 224 -12.30 13.59 -10.26
C VAL A 224 -11.15 14.10 -9.41
N SER A 225 -9.98 13.48 -9.54
CA SER A 225 -8.77 13.91 -8.85
C SER A 225 -7.97 14.83 -9.77
N VAL A 226 -7.81 16.09 -9.37
CA VAL A 226 -6.90 17.02 -10.05
C VAL A 226 -5.57 16.96 -9.33
N ARG A 227 -4.55 16.43 -10.02
CA ARG A 227 -3.20 16.29 -9.51
C ARG A 227 -2.32 17.36 -10.12
N VAL A 228 -1.62 18.11 -9.28
CA VAL A 228 -0.72 19.19 -9.68
C VAL A 228 0.68 18.85 -9.18
N HIS A 229 1.68 19.00 -10.03
CA HIS A 229 3.06 18.88 -9.58
C HIS A 229 4.03 19.86 -10.25
N ALA A 230 4.96 20.41 -9.45
CA ALA A 230 5.95 21.41 -9.88
C ALA A 230 7.31 21.19 -9.20
N GLY A 231 8.34 21.86 -9.71
CA GLY A 231 9.68 21.82 -9.13
C GLY A 231 9.77 22.53 -7.78
N ALA A 232 9.08 23.66 -7.62
CA ALA A 232 8.96 24.37 -6.35
C ALA A 232 7.61 24.07 -5.66
N GLU A 233 7.64 23.95 -4.33
CA GLU A 233 6.44 23.70 -3.54
C GLU A 233 5.43 24.84 -3.65
N ALA A 234 5.92 26.09 -3.62
CA ALA A 234 5.09 27.28 -3.73
C ALA A 234 4.29 27.28 -5.03
N ASP A 235 4.88 26.84 -6.15
CA ASP A 235 4.22 26.78 -7.44
C ASP A 235 3.12 25.71 -7.46
N ALA A 236 3.42 24.50 -6.97
CA ALA A 236 2.45 23.41 -6.90
C ALA A 236 1.26 23.79 -6.02
N ARG A 237 1.52 24.36 -4.83
CA ARG A 237 0.50 24.79 -3.89
C ARG A 237 -0.34 25.92 -4.47
N SER A 238 0.28 26.96 -5.05
CA SER A 238 -0.43 28.11 -5.61
C SER A 238 -1.28 27.74 -6.82
N ALA A 239 -0.77 26.88 -7.71
CA ALA A 239 -1.56 26.40 -8.85
C ALA A 239 -2.73 25.52 -8.42
N THR A 240 -2.55 24.65 -7.41
CA THR A 240 -3.67 23.84 -6.88
C THR A 240 -4.72 24.71 -6.20
N GLN A 241 -4.30 25.73 -5.45
CA GLN A 241 -5.21 26.70 -4.84
C GLN A 241 -5.99 27.48 -5.90
N LEU A 242 -5.31 27.97 -6.94
CA LEU A 242 -5.95 28.65 -8.07
C LEU A 242 -7.02 27.76 -8.73
N LEU A 243 -6.70 26.49 -9.00
CA LEU A 243 -7.67 25.56 -9.58
C LEU A 243 -8.85 25.26 -8.64
N ALA A 244 -8.62 25.18 -7.33
CA ALA A 244 -9.68 25.02 -6.36
C ALA A 244 -10.62 26.25 -6.34
N ASP A 245 -10.06 27.46 -6.43
CA ASP A 245 -10.85 28.69 -6.45
C ASP A 245 -11.64 28.84 -7.76
N VAL A 246 -11.05 28.45 -8.89
CA VAL A 246 -11.76 28.38 -10.18
C VAL A 246 -12.89 27.35 -10.13
N ALA A 247 -12.66 26.17 -9.53
CA ALA A 247 -13.73 25.19 -9.35
C ALA A 247 -14.88 25.77 -8.52
N ARG A 248 -14.57 26.48 -7.42
CA ARG A 248 -15.56 27.09 -6.52
C ARG A 248 -16.39 28.21 -7.17
N GLN A 249 -15.89 28.84 -8.22
CA GLN A 249 -16.63 29.84 -8.99
C GLN A 249 -17.73 29.23 -9.89
N HIS A 250 -17.66 27.93 -10.17
CA HIS A 250 -18.65 27.27 -11.00
C HIS A 250 -19.98 27.09 -10.23
N GLN A 251 -21.11 27.44 -10.86
CA GLN A 251 -22.44 27.42 -10.23
C GLN A 251 -22.76 26.08 -9.54
N ALA A 252 -22.49 24.95 -10.21
CA ALA A 252 -22.70 23.62 -9.63
C ALA A 252 -21.91 23.37 -8.31
N VAL A 253 -20.78 24.04 -8.09
CA VAL A 253 -20.05 23.97 -6.82
C VAL A 253 -20.65 24.94 -5.80
N ALA A 254 -21.01 26.15 -6.21
CA ALA A 254 -21.66 27.14 -5.36
C ALA A 254 -23.00 26.63 -4.79
N ASP A 255 -23.77 25.88 -5.59
CA ASP A 255 -25.04 25.26 -5.20
C ASP A 255 -24.85 23.98 -4.36
N GLY A 256 -23.61 23.56 -4.10
CA GLY A 256 -23.29 22.35 -3.34
C GLY A 256 -23.47 21.04 -4.10
N ALA A 257 -23.87 21.07 -5.37
CA ALA A 257 -24.08 19.88 -6.20
C ALA A 257 -22.75 19.16 -6.56
N VAL A 258 -21.64 19.89 -6.57
CA VAL A 258 -20.27 19.35 -6.72
C VAL A 258 -19.43 19.84 -5.55
N GLN A 259 -18.89 18.90 -4.77
CA GLN A 259 -18.00 19.20 -3.65
C GLN A 259 -16.56 19.30 -4.13
N VAL A 260 -15.80 20.24 -3.54
CA VAL A 260 -14.36 20.40 -3.76
C VAL A 260 -13.63 20.13 -2.45
N LEU A 261 -12.90 19.01 -2.37
CA LEU A 261 -12.08 18.65 -1.21
C LEU A 261 -10.62 19.02 -1.48
N GLY A 262 -10.01 19.72 -0.53
CA GLY A 262 -8.68 20.30 -0.69
C GLY A 262 -8.73 21.80 -1.07
N PRO A 263 -7.63 22.38 -1.56
CA PRO A 263 -6.39 21.71 -1.97
C PRO A 263 -5.63 21.10 -0.78
N ALA A 264 -4.92 20.00 -1.01
CA ALA A 264 -4.10 19.34 -0.01
C ALA A 264 -2.83 18.76 -0.63
N PRO A 265 -1.75 18.58 0.13
CA PRO A 265 -0.61 17.78 -0.33
C PRO A 265 -1.09 16.36 -0.70
N ALA A 266 -0.49 15.79 -1.74
CA ALA A 266 -0.70 14.37 -2.04
C ALA A 266 -0.07 13.50 -0.91
N PRO A 267 -0.52 12.24 -0.71
CA PRO A 267 0.07 11.35 0.30
C PRO A 267 1.60 11.26 0.21
N LEU A 268 2.14 11.33 -1.01
CA LEU A 268 3.56 11.56 -1.26
C LEU A 268 3.77 13.01 -1.71
N VAL A 269 4.00 13.91 -0.76
CA VAL A 269 4.10 15.36 -1.03
C VAL A 269 5.29 15.71 -1.92
N ARG A 270 6.38 14.93 -1.88
CA ARG A 270 7.54 15.11 -2.76
C ARG A 270 7.91 13.79 -3.43
N LEU A 271 8.13 13.82 -4.74
CA LEU A 271 8.52 12.65 -5.52
C LEU A 271 9.44 13.10 -6.66
N ARG A 272 10.64 12.48 -6.76
CA ARG A 272 11.65 12.79 -7.79
C ARG A 272 11.96 14.28 -7.89
N GLY A 273 12.06 14.97 -6.74
CA GLY A 273 12.37 16.39 -6.66
C GLY A 273 11.22 17.32 -7.03
N ARG A 274 10.01 16.80 -7.27
CA ARG A 274 8.81 17.59 -7.56
C ARG A 274 7.83 17.50 -6.39
N TYR A 275 7.09 18.58 -6.16
CA TYR A 275 6.07 18.68 -5.12
C TYR A 275 4.70 18.36 -5.70
N HIS A 276 3.95 17.49 -5.04
CA HIS A 276 2.67 16.95 -5.49
C HIS A 276 1.54 17.41 -4.57
N TYR A 277 0.57 18.09 -5.17
CA TYR A 277 -0.64 18.56 -4.53
C TYR A 277 -1.86 18.03 -5.30
N ARG A 278 -3.00 17.99 -4.64
CA ARG A 278 -4.25 17.55 -5.24
C ARG A 278 -5.46 18.32 -4.73
N LEU A 279 -6.51 18.33 -5.52
CA LEU A 279 -7.88 18.57 -5.08
C LEU A 279 -8.77 17.43 -5.62
N LEU A 280 -9.84 17.11 -4.91
CA LEU A 280 -10.80 16.08 -5.31
C LEU A 280 -12.15 16.73 -5.54
N LEU A 281 -12.69 16.57 -6.74
CA LEU A 281 -14.08 16.91 -7.05
C LEU A 281 -14.96 15.69 -6.82
N LYS A 282 -16.14 15.89 -6.26
CA LYS A 282 -17.03 14.81 -5.84
C LYS A 282 -18.49 15.20 -6.07
N SER A 283 -19.25 14.34 -6.76
CA SER A 283 -20.68 14.58 -7.01
C SER A 283 -21.42 13.29 -7.39
N PRO A 284 -22.69 13.11 -7.00
CA PRO A 284 -23.55 12.05 -7.55
C PRO A 284 -23.90 12.31 -9.03
N ASP A 285 -23.92 13.57 -9.50
CA ASP A 285 -24.26 13.90 -10.87
C ASP A 285 -23.00 13.95 -11.76
N ARG A 286 -22.88 12.93 -12.62
CA ARG A 286 -21.78 12.80 -13.59
C ARG A 286 -21.72 13.96 -14.60
N LYS A 287 -22.87 14.53 -15.00
CA LYS A 287 -22.91 15.64 -15.96
C LYS A 287 -22.38 16.92 -15.31
N LEU A 288 -22.83 17.23 -14.09
CA LEU A 288 -22.34 18.38 -13.35
C LEU A 288 -20.84 18.27 -13.05
N LEU A 289 -20.39 17.10 -12.60
CA LEU A 289 -18.97 16.85 -12.36
C LEU A 289 -18.13 17.03 -13.64
N ARG A 290 -18.63 16.52 -14.77
CA ARG A 290 -17.97 16.70 -16.08
C ARG A 290 -17.91 18.17 -16.51
N ASN A 291 -18.97 18.95 -16.27
CA ASN A 291 -19.00 20.38 -16.60
C ASN A 291 -17.97 21.17 -15.79
N VAL A 292 -17.89 20.93 -14.47
CA VAL A 292 -16.85 21.53 -13.61
C VAL A 292 -15.45 21.10 -14.07
N THR A 293 -15.27 19.82 -14.41
CA THR A 293 -13.99 19.30 -14.92
C THR A 293 -13.60 19.96 -16.24
N ALA A 294 -14.55 20.17 -17.15
CA ALA A 294 -14.31 20.87 -18.43
C ALA A 294 -13.97 22.35 -18.21
N HIS A 295 -14.60 23.01 -17.24
CA HIS A 295 -14.28 24.37 -16.84
C HIS A 295 -12.82 24.48 -16.34
N LEU A 296 -12.37 23.52 -15.52
CA LEU A 296 -10.98 23.43 -15.09
C LEU A 296 -10.02 23.15 -16.25
N ALA A 297 -10.38 22.24 -17.17
CA ALA A 297 -9.56 21.94 -18.35
C ALA A 297 -9.35 23.21 -19.20
N ALA A 298 -10.41 23.97 -19.47
CA ALA A 298 -10.31 25.24 -20.19
C ALA A 298 -9.39 26.25 -19.47
N ARG A 299 -9.40 26.29 -18.13
CA ARG A 299 -8.49 27.14 -17.37
C ARG A 299 -7.04 26.67 -17.47
N ILE A 300 -6.80 25.35 -17.46
CA ILE A 300 -5.47 24.76 -17.63
C ILE A 300 -4.91 25.11 -19.02
N ASP A 301 -5.74 25.03 -20.06
CA ASP A 301 -5.36 25.34 -21.45
C ASP A 301 -4.99 26.82 -21.66
N GLN A 302 -5.54 27.73 -20.86
CA GLN A 302 -5.16 29.15 -20.83
C GLN A 302 -3.77 29.40 -20.22
N GLY A 303 -3.16 28.37 -19.63
CA GLY A 303 -1.84 28.43 -19.02
C GLY A 303 -1.89 28.60 -17.50
N LEU A 304 -0.96 27.91 -16.85
CA LEU A 304 -0.69 27.97 -15.42
C LEU A 304 0.81 28.28 -15.22
N PRO A 305 1.22 28.73 -14.01
CA PRO A 305 2.64 28.72 -13.61
C PRO A 305 3.30 27.35 -13.89
N PRO A 306 4.64 27.22 -13.94
CA PRO A 306 5.37 26.05 -14.45
C PRO A 306 5.08 24.76 -13.65
N THR A 307 3.94 24.15 -13.98
CA THR A 307 3.30 23.06 -13.25
C THR A 307 2.76 22.09 -14.27
N HIS A 308 2.69 20.82 -13.88
CA HIS A 308 2.02 19.80 -14.66
C HIS A 308 0.74 19.40 -13.94
N VAL A 309 -0.37 19.48 -14.66
CA VAL A 309 -1.70 19.16 -14.13
C VAL A 309 -2.23 17.91 -14.82
N THR A 310 -2.90 17.05 -14.06
CA THR A 310 -3.55 15.85 -14.58
C THR A 310 -4.94 15.73 -13.96
N LEU A 311 -5.95 15.58 -14.80
CA LEU A 311 -7.31 15.29 -14.39
C LEU A 311 -7.52 13.78 -14.50
N ASP A 312 -7.82 13.13 -13.38
CA ASP A 312 -8.05 11.69 -13.29
C ASP A 312 -9.51 11.44 -12.93
N ILE A 313 -10.25 10.86 -13.87
CA ILE A 313 -11.70 10.61 -13.74
C ILE A 313 -11.90 9.23 -13.15
N ASP A 314 -12.71 9.16 -12.09
CA ASP A 314 -12.95 7.95 -11.30
C ASP A 314 -11.65 7.27 -10.86
N PRO A 315 -10.77 7.98 -10.12
CA PRO A 315 -9.45 7.49 -9.74
C PRO A 315 -9.54 6.17 -8.96
N LEU A 316 -8.67 5.24 -9.34
CA LEU A 316 -8.50 3.91 -8.73
C LEU A 316 -7.41 3.91 -7.66
#